data_AF-A0A3S0BF89-F1
#
_entry.id   AF-A0A3S0BF89-F1
#
_cell.length_a   1.000
_cell.length_b   1.000
_cell.length_c   1.000
_cell.angle_alpha   90.00
_cell.angle_beta   90.00
_cell.angle_gamma   90.00
#
_symmetry.space_group_name_H-M   'P 1'
#
loop_
_entity.id
_entity.type
_entity.pdbx_description
1 polymer ?
#
loop_
_entity_poly.entity_id
_entity_poly.type
_entity_poly.pdbx_seq_one_letter_code
_entity_poly.pdbx_strand_id
1 'polypeptide(L)'
;MSMSILLTLYLLPSVLVVLWAERRARLREGAAAAVRTTREAGTPAMHRLPRQAAIPAPAPAPAPAMTTETLGRLVDGLNAYFSGGDGAGDEARLAIESDGSIRARYRGLQLHSRYAALHARSGVVSGRQAGVQVFTARGEAVSSWMPYARTLDKDQVVRLDRLIRTLHVLNATHTPWNGRTLPLWLPVHPLHLRSLPGAFGAAFADILQRCGRTPADIVLEFTDADRLPAERLTAAIEGFRSRGFGIACLLRGDDPDWLKRILALAPDALRLGPAHLEAATGSHHERRRLAARITQARQAGVKVWLSGASTSDRIDLAMALGADGWLDEAVSADLALPDTGTAGLPLAAR
;
A
#
# COMPACT_ATOMS: atom_id res chain seq x y z
N MET A 1 -53.93 -17.18 -32.69
CA MET A 1 -54.36 -16.69 -31.36
C MET A 1 -53.45 -17.33 -30.32
N SER A 2 -52.73 -16.69 -29.41
CA SER A 2 -52.10 -15.36 -29.35
C SER A 2 -50.94 -15.55 -28.36
N MET A 3 -49.74 -15.15 -28.78
CA MET A 3 -48.60 -14.84 -27.90
C MET A 3 -48.91 -13.55 -27.15
N SER A 4 -48.67 -13.49 -25.84
CA SER A 4 -48.15 -12.29 -25.14
C SER A 4 -47.93 -12.53 -23.65
N ILE A 5 -46.92 -11.82 -23.13
CA ILE A 5 -46.55 -11.58 -21.71
C ILE A 5 -45.40 -12.45 -21.19
N LEU A 6 -44.17 -12.02 -21.51
CA LEU A 6 -43.01 -12.01 -20.59
C LEU A 6 -41.86 -11.26 -21.28
N LEU A 7 -41.91 -9.93 -21.27
CA LEU A 7 -40.76 -9.10 -21.69
C LEU A 7 -40.77 -7.71 -21.02
N THR A 8 -40.52 -7.64 -19.71
CA THR A 8 -40.19 -6.37 -19.06
C THR A 8 -39.34 -6.60 -17.80
N LEU A 9 -37.99 -6.59 -17.92
CA LEU A 9 -37.06 -6.27 -16.81
C LEU A 9 -35.54 -6.30 -17.18
N TYR A 10 -35.14 -5.94 -18.41
CA TYR A 10 -33.72 -6.03 -18.84
C TYR A 10 -33.07 -4.73 -19.34
N LEU A 11 -33.44 -3.55 -18.81
CA LEU A 11 -32.87 -2.26 -19.27
C LEU A 11 -32.52 -1.25 -18.16
N LEU A 12 -32.21 -1.70 -16.93
CA LEU A 12 -31.84 -0.80 -15.82
C LEU A 12 -30.34 -0.53 -15.54
N PRO A 13 -29.31 -1.22 -16.11
CA PRO A 13 -27.91 -0.83 -15.85
C PRO A 13 -27.42 0.38 -16.67
N SER A 14 -28.03 0.64 -17.83
CA SER A 14 -27.50 1.62 -18.80
C SER A 14 -27.83 3.07 -18.44
N VAL A 15 -28.96 3.31 -17.76
CA VAL A 15 -29.44 4.66 -17.42
C VAL A 15 -28.61 5.28 -16.29
N LEU A 16 -28.16 4.48 -15.32
CA LEU A 16 -27.31 4.95 -14.21
C LEU A 16 -25.90 5.36 -14.66
N VAL A 17 -25.34 4.67 -15.65
CA VAL A 17 -24.00 5.00 -16.20
C VAL A 17 -24.05 6.31 -17.00
N VAL A 18 -25.12 6.53 -17.79
CA VAL A 18 -25.31 7.78 -18.55
C VAL A 18 -25.58 8.95 -17.61
N LEU A 19 -26.46 8.78 -16.60
CA LEU A 19 -26.73 9.81 -15.59
C LEU A 19 -25.49 10.17 -14.76
N TRP A 20 -24.59 9.20 -14.51
CA TRP A 20 -23.33 9.46 -13.81
C TRP A 20 -22.31 10.21 -14.69
N ALA A 21 -22.23 9.89 -15.98
CA ALA A 21 -21.38 10.62 -16.94
C ALA A 21 -21.83 12.07 -17.12
N GLU A 22 -23.15 12.32 -17.22
CA GLU A 22 -23.70 13.68 -17.33
C GLU A 22 -23.47 14.52 -16.07
N ARG A 23 -23.64 13.92 -14.89
CA ARG A 23 -23.40 14.63 -13.62
C ARG A 23 -21.92 15.04 -13.48
N ARG A 24 -20.99 14.22 -13.99
CA ARG A 24 -19.55 14.52 -13.99
C ARG A 24 -19.17 15.61 -15.01
N ALA A 25 -19.86 15.70 -16.15
CA ALA A 25 -19.68 16.77 -17.13
C ALA A 25 -20.13 18.14 -16.56
N ARG A 26 -21.31 18.20 -15.92
CA ARG A 26 -21.83 19.43 -15.31
C ARG A 26 -20.96 19.98 -14.18
N LEU A 27 -20.33 19.11 -13.38
CA LEU A 27 -19.38 19.52 -12.34
C LEU A 27 -18.07 20.10 -12.91
N ARG A 28 -17.64 19.65 -14.09
CA ARG A 28 -16.47 20.19 -14.80
C ARG A 28 -16.75 21.56 -15.43
N GLU A 29 -17.95 21.74 -16.00
CA GLU A 29 -18.37 23.03 -16.56
C GLU A 29 -18.57 24.09 -15.48
N GLY A 30 -19.15 23.73 -14.33
CA GLY A 30 -19.27 24.64 -13.18
C GLY A 30 -17.93 25.10 -12.62
N ALA A 31 -16.93 24.19 -12.56
CA ALA A 31 -15.58 24.54 -12.13
C ALA A 31 -14.83 25.41 -13.16
N ALA A 32 -15.03 25.18 -14.46
CA ALA A 32 -14.44 26.01 -15.52
C ALA A 32 -15.07 27.41 -15.61
N ALA A 33 -16.38 27.53 -15.33
CA ALA A 33 -17.08 28.81 -15.27
C ALA A 33 -16.61 29.69 -14.08
N ALA A 34 -16.37 29.08 -12.91
CA ALA A 34 -15.86 29.79 -11.72
C ALA A 34 -14.42 30.34 -11.90
N VAL A 35 -13.62 29.71 -12.77
CA VAL A 35 -12.26 30.17 -13.12
C VAL A 35 -12.28 31.26 -14.21
N ARG A 36 -13.35 31.36 -15.02
CA ARG A 36 -13.52 32.45 -16.00
C ARG A 36 -14.07 33.73 -15.37
N THR A 37 -15.04 33.63 -14.45
CA THR A 37 -15.64 34.82 -13.81
C THR A 37 -14.65 35.57 -12.92
N THR A 38 -13.60 34.92 -12.42
CA THR A 38 -12.53 35.55 -11.66
C THR A 38 -11.48 36.28 -12.53
N ARG A 39 -11.57 36.18 -13.87
CA ARG A 39 -10.59 36.77 -14.80
C ARG A 39 -11.04 38.08 -15.46
N GLU A 40 -12.30 38.51 -15.29
CA GLU A 40 -12.85 39.70 -15.97
C GLU A 40 -13.12 40.92 -15.05
N ALA A 41 -12.90 40.82 -13.74
CA ALA A 41 -12.99 41.97 -12.85
C ALA A 41 -11.64 42.71 -12.76
N GLY A 42 -11.43 43.69 -13.64
CA GLY A 42 -10.31 44.63 -13.56
C GLY A 42 -10.34 45.44 -12.25
N THR A 43 -9.19 45.60 -11.60
CA THR A 43 -9.00 46.44 -10.40
C THR A 43 -7.67 47.21 -10.54
N PRO A 44 -7.62 48.51 -10.17
CA PRO A 44 -6.61 49.44 -10.71
C PRO A 44 -5.24 49.32 -10.03
N ALA A 45 -4.22 49.83 -10.73
CA ALA A 45 -2.83 49.79 -10.34
C ALA A 45 -2.55 50.59 -9.05
N MET A 46 -2.28 49.89 -7.95
CA MET A 46 -1.65 50.45 -6.75
C MET A 46 -0.21 49.92 -6.66
N HIS A 47 0.73 50.85 -6.44
CA HIS A 47 2.15 50.58 -6.22
C HIS A 47 2.37 49.43 -5.23
N ARG A 48 3.00 48.33 -5.68
CA ARG A 48 3.45 47.23 -4.82
C ARG A 48 4.74 47.64 -4.11
N LEU A 49 4.67 47.78 -2.79
CA LEU A 49 5.82 47.64 -1.89
C LEU A 49 6.31 46.17 -1.90
N PRO A 50 7.61 45.91 -1.67
CA PRO A 50 8.16 44.56 -1.71
C PRO A 50 7.55 43.67 -0.61
N ARG A 51 6.99 42.53 -1.00
CA ARG A 51 6.49 41.50 -0.08
C ARG A 51 7.65 40.90 0.70
N GLN A 52 7.67 41.13 2.01
CA GLN A 52 8.49 40.39 2.95
C GLN A 52 8.07 38.91 2.88
N ALA A 53 9.04 38.01 2.62
CA ALA A 53 8.78 36.58 2.56
C ALA A 53 8.26 36.10 3.92
N ALA A 54 7.01 35.62 3.94
CA ALA A 54 6.46 34.99 5.14
C ALA A 54 7.26 33.72 5.43
N ILE A 55 7.88 33.68 6.61
CA ILE A 55 8.53 32.48 7.15
C ILE A 55 7.43 31.41 7.26
N PRO A 56 7.57 30.23 6.62
CA PRO A 56 6.60 29.16 6.75
C PRO A 56 6.49 28.75 8.23
N ALA A 57 5.25 28.59 8.71
CA ALA A 57 5.00 28.14 10.07
C ALA A 57 5.79 26.84 10.36
N PRO A 58 6.42 26.70 11.54
CA PRO A 58 7.16 25.50 11.89
C PRO A 58 6.24 24.29 11.78
N ALA A 59 6.75 23.20 11.21
CA ALA A 59 6.05 21.93 11.14
C ALA A 59 5.58 21.53 12.55
N PRO A 60 4.36 20.98 12.70
CA PRO A 60 3.89 20.51 14.00
C PRO A 60 4.90 19.53 14.58
N ALA A 61 5.18 19.66 15.87
CA ALA A 61 6.08 18.77 16.59
C ALA A 61 5.68 17.30 16.32
N PRO A 62 6.65 16.40 16.10
CA PRO A 62 6.34 14.99 15.90
C PRO A 62 5.53 14.49 17.10
N ALA A 63 4.47 13.73 16.84
CA ALA A 63 3.71 13.08 17.90
C ALA A 63 4.69 12.29 18.81
N PRO A 64 4.53 12.35 20.13
CA PRO A 64 5.44 11.65 21.04
C PRO A 64 5.48 10.17 20.67
N ALA A 65 6.69 9.61 20.60
CA ALA A 65 6.88 8.19 20.36
C ALA A 65 6.09 7.39 21.42
N MET A 66 5.37 6.37 20.99
CA MET A 66 4.57 5.53 21.90
C MET A 66 5.49 4.86 22.94
N THR A 67 5.15 5.00 24.23
CA THR A 67 5.95 4.40 25.30
C THR A 67 5.90 2.87 25.24
N THR A 68 6.95 2.20 25.75
CA THR A 68 7.03 0.72 25.81
C THR A 68 5.82 0.10 26.51
N GLU A 69 5.33 0.74 27.59
CA GLU A 69 4.15 0.29 28.32
C GLU A 69 2.86 0.41 27.47
N THR A 70 2.72 1.49 26.71
CA THR A 70 1.56 1.69 25.82
C THR A 70 1.60 0.70 24.66
N LEU A 71 2.78 0.45 24.09
CA LEU A 71 2.98 -0.59 23.09
C LEU A 71 2.64 -1.98 23.63
N GLY A 72 3.08 -2.30 24.86
CA GLY A 72 2.74 -3.56 25.53
C GLY A 72 1.24 -3.78 25.62
N ARG A 73 0.49 -2.81 26.16
CA ARG A 73 -0.98 -2.89 26.27
C ARG A 73 -1.67 -3.01 24.90
N LEU A 74 -1.18 -2.31 23.89
CA LEU A 74 -1.71 -2.41 22.53
C LEU A 74 -1.49 -3.82 21.96
N VAL A 75 -0.28 -4.37 22.09
CA VAL A 75 0.05 -5.73 21.63
C VAL A 75 -0.79 -6.77 22.35
N ASP A 76 -0.99 -6.64 23.66
CA ASP A 76 -1.85 -7.56 24.42
C ASP A 76 -3.32 -7.50 23.96
N GLY A 77 -3.86 -6.29 23.74
CA GLY A 77 -5.22 -6.12 23.22
C GLY A 77 -5.40 -6.66 21.80
N LEU A 78 -4.37 -6.55 20.95
CA LEU A 78 -4.38 -7.14 19.61
C LEU A 78 -4.24 -8.67 19.66
N ASN A 79 -3.41 -9.20 20.55
CA ASN A 79 -3.30 -10.64 20.77
C ASN A 79 -4.62 -11.23 21.23
N ALA A 80 -5.33 -10.60 22.17
CA ALA A 80 -6.67 -11.02 22.58
C ALA A 80 -7.65 -11.07 21.39
N TYR A 81 -7.58 -10.09 20.49
CA TYR A 81 -8.36 -10.09 19.25
C TYR A 81 -8.02 -11.25 18.31
N PHE A 82 -6.74 -11.64 18.21
CA PHE A 82 -6.32 -12.77 17.38
C PHE A 82 -6.57 -14.14 18.02
N SER A 83 -6.64 -14.23 19.35
CA SER A 83 -6.89 -15.49 20.07
C SER A 83 -8.36 -15.91 20.15
N GLY A 84 -9.32 -14.99 19.93
CA GLY A 84 -10.76 -15.17 20.21
C GLY A 84 -11.57 -16.14 19.33
N GLY A 85 -11.00 -17.25 18.85
CA GLY A 85 -11.74 -18.33 18.21
C GLY A 85 -11.30 -19.69 18.75
N ASP A 86 -12.25 -20.43 19.30
CA ASP A 86 -12.17 -21.71 20.02
C ASP A 86 -10.88 -22.53 19.77
N GLY A 87 -9.99 -22.54 20.76
CA GLY A 87 -8.95 -23.56 20.94
C GLY A 87 -7.55 -23.27 20.39
N ALA A 88 -7.33 -22.21 19.59
CA ALA A 88 -6.04 -21.93 18.95
C ALA A 88 -5.21 -20.83 19.64
N GLY A 89 -5.35 -20.68 20.96
CA GLY A 89 -4.85 -19.53 21.73
C GLY A 89 -3.34 -19.24 21.63
N ASP A 90 -2.54 -20.20 21.15
CA ASP A 90 -1.07 -20.07 21.08
C ASP A 90 -0.52 -20.03 19.64
N GLU A 91 -1.38 -20.12 18.62
CA GLU A 91 -0.91 -20.30 17.25
C GLU A 91 -0.58 -19.00 16.52
N ALA A 92 -1.19 -17.85 16.87
CA ALA A 92 -1.04 -16.58 16.16
C ALA A 92 -0.86 -15.43 17.16
N ARG A 93 0.37 -14.91 17.31
CA ARG A 93 0.69 -13.93 18.36
C ARG A 93 1.75 -12.92 17.94
N LEU A 94 1.58 -11.66 18.36
CA LEU A 94 2.57 -10.59 18.29
C LEU A 94 3.43 -10.58 19.57
N ALA A 95 4.73 -10.38 19.42
CA ALA A 95 5.69 -10.24 20.52
C ALA A 95 6.57 -9.02 20.28
N ILE A 96 6.89 -8.31 21.35
CA ILE A 96 7.85 -7.20 21.35
C ILE A 96 9.21 -7.78 21.66
N GLU A 97 10.19 -7.52 20.80
CA GLU A 97 11.58 -7.94 20.97
C GLU A 97 12.34 -6.92 21.84
N SER A 98 13.53 -7.31 22.32
CA SER A 98 14.36 -6.44 23.17
C SER A 98 14.79 -5.13 22.50
N ASP A 99 14.88 -5.12 21.17
CA ASP A 99 15.17 -3.93 20.36
C ASP A 99 13.94 -3.04 20.09
N GLY A 100 12.78 -3.40 20.64
CA GLY A 100 11.51 -2.70 20.44
C GLY A 100 10.80 -3.03 19.13
N SER A 101 11.40 -3.84 18.26
CA SER A 101 10.71 -4.37 17.08
C SER A 101 9.63 -5.36 17.48
N ILE A 102 8.66 -5.56 16.59
CA ILE A 102 7.58 -6.53 16.79
C ILE A 102 7.78 -7.68 15.82
N ARG A 103 7.65 -8.90 16.33
CA ARG A 103 7.56 -10.13 15.54
C ARG A 103 6.19 -10.75 15.70
N ALA A 104 5.76 -11.48 14.68
CA ALA A 104 4.60 -12.36 14.81
C ALA A 104 5.06 -13.81 14.81
N ARG A 105 4.39 -14.65 15.60
CA ARG A 105 4.51 -16.10 15.57
C ARG A 105 3.24 -16.67 14.96
N TYR A 106 3.40 -17.58 14.00
CA TYR A 106 2.29 -18.30 13.39
C TYR A 106 2.60 -19.80 13.22
N ARG A 107 1.95 -20.67 13.99
CA ARG A 107 2.10 -22.14 13.93
C ARG A 107 3.55 -22.60 13.85
N GLY A 108 4.42 -22.09 14.75
CA GLY A 108 5.85 -22.42 14.79
C GLY A 108 6.75 -21.70 13.76
N LEU A 109 6.20 -20.74 13.02
CA LEU A 109 6.95 -19.83 12.15
C LEU A 109 7.13 -18.47 12.83
N GLN A 110 8.26 -17.81 12.58
CA GLN A 110 8.49 -16.42 12.94
C GLN A 110 8.31 -15.53 11.70
N LEU A 111 7.55 -14.46 11.83
CA LEU A 111 7.22 -13.52 10.76
C LEU A 111 7.80 -12.16 11.11
N HIS A 112 8.61 -11.62 10.19
CA HIS A 112 9.31 -10.37 10.35
C HIS A 112 8.85 -9.38 9.28
N SER A 113 8.82 -8.10 9.63
CA SER A 113 8.59 -7.04 8.65
C SER A 113 9.90 -6.70 7.94
N ARG A 114 9.83 -6.58 6.62
CA ARG A 114 10.79 -5.83 5.82
C ARG A 114 10.06 -4.68 5.13
N TYR A 115 10.76 -3.58 4.90
CA TYR A 115 10.23 -2.47 4.13
C TYR A 115 11.16 -2.16 2.98
N ALA A 116 10.59 -1.75 1.86
CA ALA A 116 11.30 -1.15 0.75
C ALA A 116 10.82 0.30 0.58
N ALA A 117 11.71 1.21 0.23
CA ALA A 117 11.37 2.62 0.08
C ALA A 117 10.72 2.88 -1.29
N LEU A 118 9.59 3.59 -1.31
CA LEU A 118 8.96 4.05 -2.54
C LEU A 118 9.43 5.48 -2.83
N HIS A 119 10.34 5.64 -3.78
CA HIS A 119 10.81 6.94 -4.22
C HIS A 119 9.87 7.50 -5.29
N ALA A 120 9.48 8.77 -5.15
CA ALA A 120 8.87 9.51 -6.24
C ALA A 120 9.92 9.86 -7.30
N ARG A 121 9.48 10.24 -8.50
CA ARG A 121 10.37 10.71 -9.57
C ARG A 121 11.34 11.82 -9.14
N SER A 122 10.99 12.63 -8.14
CA SER A 122 11.89 13.65 -7.58
C SER A 122 13.05 13.09 -6.74
N GLY A 123 13.07 11.78 -6.49
CA GLY A 123 14.00 11.11 -5.58
C GLY A 123 13.57 11.10 -4.11
N VAL A 124 12.56 11.88 -3.74
CA VAL A 124 12.04 11.93 -2.37
C VAL A 124 11.29 10.64 -2.05
N VAL A 125 11.56 10.06 -0.87
CA VAL A 125 10.79 8.93 -0.35
C VAL A 125 9.35 9.35 -0.08
N SER A 126 8.44 8.72 -0.78
CA SER A 126 7.00 9.01 -0.81
C SER A 126 6.15 8.01 -0.06
N GLY A 127 6.72 6.86 0.31
CA GLY A 127 6.02 5.77 0.99
C GLY A 127 6.97 4.62 1.31
N ARG A 128 6.42 3.57 1.94
CA ARG A 128 7.12 2.30 2.18
C ARG A 128 6.26 1.14 1.70
N GLN A 129 6.88 0.12 1.11
CA GLN A 129 6.23 -1.12 0.71
C GLN A 129 6.64 -2.23 1.68
N ALA A 130 5.65 -2.87 2.32
CA ALA A 130 5.90 -3.90 3.30
C ALA A 130 6.05 -5.29 2.66
N GLY A 131 6.98 -6.07 3.17
CA GLY A 131 7.08 -7.50 2.88
C GLY A 131 7.21 -8.30 4.17
N VAL A 132 6.81 -9.57 4.10
CA VAL A 132 7.03 -10.51 5.20
C VAL A 132 8.26 -11.37 4.89
N GLN A 133 9.16 -11.50 5.84
CA GLN A 133 10.17 -12.55 5.89
C GLN A 133 9.70 -13.62 6.88
N VAL A 134 9.87 -14.88 6.52
CA VAL A 134 9.35 -16.02 7.28
C VAL A 134 10.51 -16.92 7.65
N PHE A 135 10.59 -17.28 8.92
CA PHE A 135 11.63 -18.17 9.44
C PHE A 135 11.00 -19.36 10.17
N THR A 136 11.65 -20.52 10.12
CA THR A 136 11.30 -21.66 10.97
C THR A 136 11.66 -21.38 12.42
N ALA A 137 11.22 -22.23 13.35
CA ALA A 137 11.66 -22.17 14.75
C ALA A 137 13.19 -22.27 14.92
N ARG A 138 13.89 -22.87 13.95
CA ARG A 138 15.36 -22.98 13.91
C ARG A 138 16.05 -21.76 13.28
N GLY A 139 15.29 -20.76 12.84
CA GLY A 139 15.82 -19.56 12.20
C GLY A 139 16.09 -19.69 10.69
N GLU A 140 15.64 -20.77 10.05
CA GLU A 140 15.84 -20.97 8.61
C GLU A 140 14.82 -20.15 7.82
N ALA A 141 15.27 -19.36 6.84
CA ALA A 141 14.39 -18.60 5.97
C ALA A 141 13.56 -19.52 5.06
N VAL A 142 12.26 -19.29 4.99
CA VAL A 142 11.33 -20.04 4.14
C VAL A 142 10.45 -19.09 3.31
N SER A 143 9.71 -19.65 2.35
CA SER A 143 8.79 -18.88 1.50
C SER A 143 7.77 -18.09 2.31
N SER A 144 7.46 -16.88 1.85
CA SER A 144 6.38 -16.04 2.39
C SER A 144 4.98 -16.66 2.25
N TRP A 145 4.84 -17.70 1.42
CA TRP A 145 3.61 -18.48 1.26
C TRP A 145 3.47 -19.58 2.32
N MET A 146 4.56 -19.95 3.01
CA MET A 146 4.56 -21.04 3.99
C MET A 146 3.53 -20.86 5.12
N PRO A 147 3.31 -19.66 5.70
CA PRO A 147 2.27 -19.46 6.70
C PRO A 147 0.87 -19.80 6.17
N TYR A 148 0.56 -19.43 4.93
CA TYR A 148 -0.73 -19.74 4.30
C TYR A 148 -0.88 -21.23 3.96
N ALA A 149 0.22 -21.94 3.70
CA ALA A 149 0.17 -23.40 3.53
C ALA A 149 -0.16 -24.14 4.84
N ARG A 150 -0.02 -23.48 6.00
CA ARG A 150 -0.35 -24.04 7.32
C ARG A 150 -1.74 -23.67 7.81
N THR A 151 -2.53 -22.88 7.09
CA THR A 151 -3.91 -22.59 7.49
C THR A 151 -4.82 -23.78 7.21
N LEU A 152 -5.69 -24.14 8.15
CA LEU A 152 -6.62 -25.27 8.04
C LEU A 152 -7.98 -24.90 7.46
N ASP A 153 -8.37 -23.63 7.59
CA ASP A 153 -9.67 -23.13 7.17
C ASP A 153 -9.60 -21.65 6.72
N LYS A 154 -10.74 -21.15 6.22
CA LYS A 154 -10.87 -19.77 5.73
C LYS A 154 -10.67 -18.73 6.84
N ASP A 155 -11.10 -19.00 8.06
CA ASP A 155 -11.00 -18.04 9.17
C ASP A 155 -9.55 -17.89 9.63
N GLN A 156 -8.78 -18.97 9.60
CA GLN A 156 -7.34 -18.95 9.83
C GLN A 156 -6.60 -18.15 8.75
N VAL A 157 -6.97 -18.29 7.47
CA VAL A 157 -6.41 -17.44 6.39
C VAL A 157 -6.73 -15.96 6.64
N VAL A 158 -7.97 -15.66 7.04
CA VAL A 158 -8.41 -14.29 7.32
C VAL A 158 -7.62 -13.69 8.49
N ARG A 159 -7.45 -14.47 9.56
CA ARG A 159 -6.71 -14.07 10.77
C ARG A 159 -5.22 -13.87 10.49
N LEU A 160 -4.59 -14.79 9.77
CA LEU A 160 -3.17 -14.73 9.42
C LEU A 160 -2.85 -13.47 8.60
N ASP A 161 -3.62 -13.17 7.56
CA ASP A 161 -3.38 -12.00 6.72
C ASP A 161 -3.58 -10.69 7.51
N ARG A 162 -4.57 -10.65 8.42
CA ARG A 162 -4.75 -9.53 9.36
C ARG A 162 -3.56 -9.41 10.32
N LEU A 163 -3.05 -10.51 10.86
CA LEU A 163 -1.87 -10.53 11.73
C LEU A 163 -0.65 -9.96 11.01
N ILE A 164 -0.35 -10.41 9.79
CA ILE A 164 0.79 -9.94 8.99
C ILE A 164 0.66 -8.44 8.70
N ARG A 165 -0.52 -7.96 8.28
CA ARG A 165 -0.71 -6.53 8.04
C ARG A 165 -0.61 -5.70 9.32
N THR A 166 -1.08 -6.22 10.44
CA THR A 166 -0.97 -5.56 11.76
C THR A 166 0.48 -5.47 12.21
N LEU A 167 1.24 -6.55 12.07
CA LEU A 167 2.69 -6.60 12.30
C LEU A 167 3.40 -5.48 11.52
N HIS A 168 3.09 -5.32 10.24
CA HIS A 168 3.66 -4.26 9.41
C HIS A 168 3.26 -2.86 9.88
N VAL A 169 1.98 -2.63 10.19
CA VAL A 169 1.52 -1.32 10.67
C VAL A 169 2.21 -0.91 11.96
N LEU A 170 2.33 -1.82 12.92
CA LEU A 170 2.97 -1.53 14.19
C LEU A 170 4.45 -1.21 13.98
N ASN A 171 5.21 -2.08 13.32
CA ASN A 171 6.63 -1.84 13.07
C ASN A 171 6.88 -0.54 12.31
N ALA A 172 6.06 -0.21 11.29
CA ALA A 172 6.18 1.04 10.54
C ALA A 172 5.83 2.28 11.39
N THR A 173 5.00 2.12 12.42
CA THR A 173 4.65 3.20 13.36
C THR A 173 5.76 3.43 14.37
N HIS A 174 6.45 2.38 14.79
CA HIS A 174 7.62 2.47 15.69
C HIS A 174 8.91 2.90 15.01
N THR A 175 8.98 2.82 13.69
CA THR A 175 10.12 3.28 12.88
C THR A 175 9.71 4.40 11.93
N PRO A 176 9.45 5.62 12.41
CA PRO A 176 9.12 6.73 11.53
C PRO A 176 10.29 7.05 10.59
N TRP A 177 9.99 7.36 9.33
CA TRP A 177 11.02 7.74 8.37
C TRP A 177 11.42 9.20 8.59
N ASN A 178 12.62 9.45 9.10
CA ASN A 178 13.09 10.79 9.48
C ASN A 178 12.06 11.55 10.34
N GLY A 179 11.49 10.87 11.33
CA GLY A 179 10.46 11.44 12.23
C GLY A 179 9.09 11.64 11.58
N ARG A 180 8.89 11.20 10.33
CA ARG A 180 7.62 11.33 9.60
C ARG A 180 6.93 9.98 9.42
N THR A 181 5.62 10.04 9.56
CA THR A 181 4.71 8.98 9.14
C THR A 181 4.55 9.04 7.62
N LEU A 182 5.03 8.00 6.93
CA LEU A 182 4.83 7.82 5.50
C LEU A 182 3.65 6.87 5.21
N PRO A 183 3.00 7.02 4.03
CA PRO A 183 2.06 6.02 3.52
C PRO A 183 2.69 4.62 3.47
N LEU A 184 1.91 3.61 3.84
CA LEU A 184 2.36 2.22 3.91
C LEU A 184 1.60 1.36 2.90
N TRP A 185 2.33 0.77 1.96
CA TRP A 185 1.79 -0.17 1.00
C TRP A 185 1.85 -1.58 1.59
N LEU A 186 0.68 -2.19 1.78
CA LEU A 186 0.52 -3.50 2.40
C LEU A 186 0.03 -4.51 1.35
N PRO A 187 0.79 -5.58 1.08
CA PRO A 187 0.30 -6.71 0.29
C PRO A 187 -0.98 -7.29 0.88
N VAL A 188 -1.93 -7.65 0.02
CA VAL A 188 -3.10 -8.43 0.38
C VAL A 188 -3.05 -9.76 -0.36
N HIS A 189 -3.02 -10.86 0.40
CA HIS A 189 -2.87 -12.18 -0.19
C HIS A 189 -4.17 -12.62 -0.90
N PRO A 190 -4.12 -13.24 -2.09
CA PRO A 190 -5.34 -13.65 -2.79
C PRO A 190 -6.18 -14.66 -2.00
N LEU A 191 -5.54 -15.54 -1.19
CA LEU A 191 -6.30 -16.47 -0.33
C LEU A 191 -7.14 -15.73 0.73
N HIS A 192 -6.65 -14.61 1.28
CA HIS A 192 -7.44 -13.78 2.19
C HIS A 192 -8.70 -13.27 1.49
N LEU A 193 -8.52 -12.74 0.28
CA LEU A 193 -9.61 -12.23 -0.52
C LEU A 193 -10.60 -13.33 -0.94
N ARG A 194 -10.18 -14.59 -1.11
CA ARG A 194 -11.11 -15.72 -1.34
C ARG A 194 -11.82 -16.20 -0.08
N SER A 195 -11.19 -16.03 1.08
CA SER A 195 -11.65 -16.59 2.35
C SER A 195 -12.65 -15.70 3.07
N LEU A 196 -12.58 -14.38 2.86
CA LEU A 196 -13.54 -13.45 3.46
C LEU A 196 -14.98 -13.73 2.98
N PRO A 197 -16.00 -13.68 3.85
CA PRO A 197 -17.40 -13.71 3.40
C PRO A 197 -17.83 -12.39 2.74
N GLY A 198 -17.21 -11.26 3.11
CA GLY A 198 -17.53 -9.92 2.62
C GLY A 198 -16.92 -8.83 3.50
N ALA A 199 -17.54 -7.63 3.51
CA ALA A 199 -17.16 -6.49 4.37
C ALA A 199 -15.66 -6.14 4.33
N PHE A 200 -15.09 -6.09 3.13
CA PHE A 200 -13.66 -5.85 2.92
C PHE A 200 -13.21 -4.57 3.63
N GLY A 201 -12.15 -4.69 4.42
CA GLY A 201 -11.51 -3.57 5.11
C GLY A 201 -12.11 -3.19 6.45
N ALA A 202 -13.32 -3.64 6.83
CA ALA A 202 -13.97 -3.21 8.08
C ALA A 202 -13.12 -3.54 9.31
N ALA A 203 -12.87 -4.83 9.52
CA ALA A 203 -12.07 -5.29 10.65
C ALA A 203 -10.62 -4.74 10.65
N PHE A 204 -10.07 -4.44 9.47
CA PHE A 204 -8.71 -3.88 9.40
C PHE A 204 -8.69 -2.38 9.70
N ALA A 205 -9.74 -1.63 9.36
CA ALA A 205 -9.88 -0.23 9.75
C ALA A 205 -9.94 -0.08 11.28
N ASP A 206 -10.65 -0.97 11.97
CA ASP A 206 -10.72 -0.98 13.44
C ASP A 206 -9.34 -1.26 14.07
N ILE A 207 -8.57 -2.19 13.48
CA ILE A 207 -7.19 -2.45 13.90
C ILE A 207 -6.31 -1.22 13.69
N LEU A 208 -6.40 -0.56 12.54
CA LEU A 208 -5.61 0.64 12.24
C LEU A 208 -5.86 1.74 13.27
N GLN A 209 -7.12 1.95 13.66
CA GLN A 209 -7.48 2.95 14.68
C GLN A 209 -6.78 2.67 16.01
N ARG A 210 -6.71 1.40 16.44
CA ARG A 210 -5.97 0.99 17.65
C ARG A 210 -4.47 1.24 17.52
N CYS A 211 -3.91 1.11 16.31
CA CYS A 211 -2.52 1.41 16.01
C CYS A 211 -2.23 2.90 15.78
N GLY A 212 -3.21 3.80 15.98
CA GLY A 212 -3.03 5.24 15.73
C GLY A 212 -2.89 5.60 14.24
N ARG A 213 -3.42 4.76 13.35
CA ARG A 213 -3.43 4.95 11.89
C ARG A 213 -4.85 5.02 11.36
N THR A 214 -4.99 5.59 10.17
CA THR A 214 -6.25 5.62 9.43
C THR A 214 -6.13 4.82 8.13
N PRO A 215 -7.23 4.38 7.52
CA PRO A 215 -7.21 3.77 6.19
C PRO A 215 -6.50 4.63 5.13
N ALA A 216 -6.56 5.96 5.24
CA ALA A 216 -5.92 6.89 4.32
C ALA A 216 -4.38 6.85 4.37
N ASP A 217 -3.79 6.32 5.44
CA ASP A 217 -2.34 6.09 5.57
C ASP A 217 -1.89 4.82 4.83
N ILE A 218 -2.84 4.00 4.35
CA ILE A 218 -2.59 2.66 3.85
C ILE A 218 -2.99 2.53 2.38
N VAL A 219 -2.08 1.97 1.59
CA VAL A 219 -2.36 1.50 0.24
C VAL A 219 -2.36 -0.02 0.25
N LEU A 220 -3.48 -0.64 -0.12
CA LEU A 220 -3.58 -2.08 -0.22
C LEU A 220 -3.12 -2.53 -1.60
N GLU A 221 -2.06 -3.33 -1.64
CA GLU A 221 -1.48 -3.84 -2.87
C GLU A 221 -1.95 -5.26 -3.15
N PHE A 222 -2.66 -5.44 -4.26
CA PHE A 222 -3.10 -6.74 -4.72
C PHE A 222 -1.95 -7.39 -5.52
N THR A 223 -1.28 -8.39 -4.93
CA THR A 223 -0.03 -8.94 -5.48
C THR A 223 -0.20 -9.95 -6.61
N ASP A 224 -1.36 -10.62 -6.63
CA ASP A 224 -1.69 -11.73 -7.52
C ASP A 224 -3.18 -11.65 -7.89
N ALA A 225 -3.61 -10.46 -8.31
CA ALA A 225 -5.00 -10.14 -8.63
C ALA A 225 -5.55 -11.00 -9.79
N ASP A 226 -4.68 -11.52 -10.66
CA ASP A 226 -4.99 -12.41 -11.77
C ASP A 226 -5.52 -13.78 -11.31
N ARG A 227 -5.25 -14.14 -10.05
CA ARG A 227 -5.69 -15.40 -9.43
C ARG A 227 -7.09 -15.31 -8.80
N LEU A 228 -7.77 -14.17 -8.93
CA LEU A 228 -9.10 -13.92 -8.39
C LEU A 228 -10.15 -13.77 -9.49
N PRO A 229 -11.39 -14.26 -9.28
CA PRO A 229 -12.50 -13.91 -10.15
C PRO A 229 -12.70 -12.39 -10.21
N ALA A 230 -13.03 -11.86 -11.40
CA ALA A 230 -13.17 -10.42 -11.64
C ALA A 230 -14.20 -9.75 -10.69
N GLU A 231 -15.33 -10.42 -10.46
CA GLU A 231 -16.38 -9.95 -9.54
C GLU A 231 -15.87 -9.82 -8.12
N ARG A 232 -15.08 -10.80 -7.67
CA ARG A 232 -14.50 -10.83 -6.33
C ARG A 232 -13.47 -9.72 -6.15
N LEU A 233 -12.62 -9.51 -7.15
CA LEU A 233 -11.63 -8.45 -7.15
C LEU A 233 -12.30 -7.06 -7.14
N THR A 234 -13.34 -6.87 -7.94
CA THR A 234 -14.13 -5.63 -8.00
C THR A 234 -14.75 -5.34 -6.63
N ALA A 235 -15.48 -6.29 -6.05
CA ALA A 235 -16.10 -6.15 -4.74
C ALA A 235 -15.08 -5.86 -3.63
N ALA A 236 -13.89 -6.48 -3.69
CA ALA A 236 -12.81 -6.21 -2.75
C ALA A 236 -12.31 -4.77 -2.85
N ILE A 237 -11.97 -4.33 -4.06
CA ILE A 237 -11.48 -2.96 -4.32
C ILE A 237 -12.51 -1.93 -3.89
N GLU A 238 -13.79 -2.10 -4.25
CA GLU A 238 -14.86 -1.18 -3.83
C GLU A 238 -15.03 -1.16 -2.30
N GLY A 239 -15.01 -2.34 -1.67
CA GLY A 239 -15.13 -2.45 -0.22
C GLY A 239 -14.00 -1.76 0.53
N PHE A 240 -12.75 -1.89 0.07
CA PHE A 240 -11.61 -1.18 0.64
C PHE A 240 -11.67 0.33 0.32
N ARG A 241 -11.93 0.71 -0.93
CA ARG A 241 -12.00 2.13 -1.32
C ARG A 241 -13.09 2.90 -0.57
N SER A 242 -14.25 2.28 -0.35
CA SER A 242 -15.35 2.87 0.44
C SER A 242 -14.97 3.21 1.89
N ARG A 243 -13.87 2.64 2.38
CA ARG A 243 -13.32 2.89 3.73
C ARG A 243 -12.11 3.83 3.74
N GLY A 244 -11.72 4.36 2.58
CA GLY A 244 -10.63 5.32 2.46
C GLY A 244 -9.24 4.72 2.26
N PHE A 245 -9.13 3.41 1.99
CA PHE A 245 -7.87 2.79 1.59
C PHE A 245 -7.47 3.23 0.18
N GLY A 246 -6.18 3.48 -0.04
CA GLY A 246 -5.61 3.51 -1.38
C GLY A 246 -5.50 2.10 -1.96
N ILE A 247 -5.49 1.99 -3.28
CA ILE A 247 -5.49 0.72 -4.01
C ILE A 247 -4.31 0.68 -4.97
N ALA A 248 -3.46 -0.33 -4.83
CA ALA A 248 -2.39 -0.63 -5.78
C ALA A 248 -2.54 -2.05 -6.35
N CYS A 249 -2.03 -2.27 -7.56
CA CYS A 249 -1.92 -3.61 -8.14
C CYS A 249 -0.48 -3.89 -8.56
N LEU A 250 0.02 -5.07 -8.21
CA LEU A 250 1.31 -5.55 -8.70
C LEU A 250 1.11 -6.32 -10.00
N LEU A 251 1.85 -5.95 -11.04
CA LEU A 251 1.91 -6.68 -12.30
C LEU A 251 3.32 -7.26 -12.45
N ARG A 252 3.41 -8.59 -12.58
CA ARG A 252 4.68 -9.30 -12.80
C ARG A 252 4.87 -9.73 -14.26
N GLY A 253 3.77 -10.00 -14.95
CA GLY A 253 3.74 -10.46 -16.34
C GLY A 253 3.43 -9.33 -17.32
N ASP A 254 3.59 -9.62 -18.61
CA ASP A 254 3.47 -8.66 -19.70
C ASP A 254 2.20 -8.82 -20.56
N ASP A 255 1.22 -9.58 -20.05
CA ASP A 255 -0.09 -9.78 -20.68
C ASP A 255 -0.85 -8.44 -20.87
N PRO A 256 -1.09 -8.00 -22.12
CA PRO A 256 -1.81 -6.77 -22.41
C PRO A 256 -3.28 -6.79 -21.99
N ASP A 257 -3.94 -7.95 -22.04
CA ASP A 257 -5.36 -8.06 -21.67
C ASP A 257 -5.52 -8.03 -20.16
N TRP A 258 -4.56 -8.61 -19.43
CA TRP A 258 -4.48 -8.44 -17.99
C TRP A 258 -4.28 -6.98 -17.58
N LEU A 259 -3.38 -6.24 -18.25
CA LEU A 259 -3.20 -4.81 -17.99
C LEU A 259 -4.52 -4.03 -18.20
N LYS A 260 -5.23 -4.27 -19.30
CA LYS A 260 -6.53 -3.61 -19.56
C LYS A 260 -7.55 -3.89 -18.45
N ARG A 261 -7.63 -5.15 -17.99
CA ARG A 261 -8.53 -5.55 -16.89
C ARG A 261 -8.20 -4.82 -15.60
N ILE A 262 -6.92 -4.75 -15.24
CA ILE A 262 -6.51 -4.00 -14.04
C ILE A 262 -6.82 -2.51 -14.16
N LEU A 263 -6.52 -1.89 -15.30
CA LEU A 263 -6.80 -0.46 -15.51
C LEU A 263 -8.30 -0.16 -15.43
N ALA A 264 -9.17 -1.09 -15.85
CA ALA A 264 -10.62 -0.94 -15.72
C ALA A 264 -11.11 -0.90 -14.25
N LEU A 265 -10.33 -1.41 -13.30
CA LEU A 265 -10.63 -1.33 -11.86
C LEU A 265 -10.24 0.04 -11.24
N ALA A 266 -9.59 0.89 -12.03
CA ALA A 266 -9.10 2.21 -11.64
C ALA A 266 -8.31 2.21 -10.32
N PRO A 267 -7.23 1.42 -10.19
CA PRO A 267 -6.36 1.50 -9.02
C PRO A 267 -5.66 2.87 -8.97
N ASP A 268 -5.25 3.30 -7.78
CA ASP A 268 -4.50 4.56 -7.61
C ASP A 268 -3.05 4.42 -8.13
N ALA A 269 -2.52 3.20 -8.06
CA ALA A 269 -1.17 2.88 -8.49
C ALA A 269 -1.03 1.48 -9.11
N LEU A 270 -0.09 1.35 -10.05
CA LEU A 270 0.50 0.07 -10.45
C LEU A 270 1.94 0.00 -9.94
N ARG A 271 2.32 -1.17 -9.46
CA ARG A 271 3.73 -1.55 -9.33
C ARG A 271 4.04 -2.59 -10.39
N LEU A 272 5.06 -2.34 -11.20
CA LEU A 272 5.57 -3.31 -12.16
C LEU A 272 6.75 -4.04 -11.53
N GLY A 273 6.70 -5.36 -11.50
CA GLY A 273 7.72 -6.23 -10.92
C GLY A 273 9.09 -6.12 -11.61
N PRO A 274 10.17 -6.61 -10.96
CA PRO A 274 11.55 -6.39 -11.41
C PRO A 274 11.86 -6.92 -12.81
N ALA A 275 11.20 -8.01 -13.24
CA ALA A 275 11.38 -8.61 -14.55
C ALA A 275 11.11 -7.63 -15.71
N HIS A 276 10.22 -6.64 -15.53
CA HIS A 276 9.95 -5.63 -16.54
C HIS A 276 11.17 -4.74 -16.83
N LEU A 277 11.81 -4.24 -15.78
CA LEU A 277 12.96 -3.35 -15.91
C LEU A 277 14.22 -4.13 -16.32
N GLU A 278 14.36 -5.36 -15.85
CA GLU A 278 15.40 -6.29 -16.29
C GLU A 278 15.34 -6.52 -17.81
N ALA A 279 14.16 -6.89 -18.33
CA ALA A 279 13.96 -7.10 -19.77
C ALA A 279 14.23 -5.82 -20.59
N ALA A 280 13.78 -4.65 -20.11
CA ALA A 280 14.00 -3.36 -20.76
C ALA A 280 15.47 -2.89 -20.76
N THR A 281 16.28 -3.39 -19.82
CA THR A 281 17.72 -3.13 -19.77
C THR A 281 18.43 -3.85 -20.91
N GLY A 282 18.08 -5.13 -21.13
CA GLY A 282 18.70 -5.97 -22.15
C GLY A 282 18.13 -5.85 -23.58
N SER A 283 16.96 -5.24 -23.76
CA SER A 283 16.29 -5.21 -25.07
C SER A 283 15.58 -3.89 -25.37
N HIS A 284 15.93 -3.28 -26.52
CA HIS A 284 15.26 -2.09 -27.03
C HIS A 284 13.77 -2.34 -27.36
N HIS A 285 13.41 -3.56 -27.76
CA HIS A 285 12.02 -3.94 -28.00
C HIS A 285 11.23 -3.95 -26.68
N GLU A 286 11.77 -4.61 -25.65
CA GLU A 286 11.13 -4.65 -24.32
C GLU A 286 11.07 -3.27 -23.67
N ARG A 287 12.10 -2.45 -23.87
CA ARG A 287 12.10 -1.04 -23.45
C ARG A 287 10.92 -0.26 -24.04
N ARG A 288 10.67 -0.39 -25.35
CA ARG A 288 9.50 0.23 -26.01
C ARG A 288 8.18 -0.33 -25.47
N ARG A 289 8.10 -1.65 -25.26
CA ARG A 289 6.88 -2.27 -24.69
C ARG A 289 6.60 -1.78 -23.27
N LEU A 290 7.63 -1.63 -22.43
CA LEU A 290 7.48 -1.10 -21.07
C LEU A 290 7.06 0.37 -21.09
N ALA A 291 7.68 1.20 -21.94
CA ALA A 291 7.28 2.61 -22.12
C ALA A 291 5.81 2.74 -22.53
N ALA A 292 5.35 1.91 -23.47
CA ALA A 292 3.96 1.90 -23.92
C ALA A 292 2.98 1.53 -22.78
N ARG A 293 3.33 0.53 -21.96
CA ARG A 293 2.53 0.12 -20.79
C ARG A 293 2.45 1.23 -19.74
N ILE A 294 3.58 1.87 -19.42
CA ILE A 294 3.60 3.02 -18.50
C ILE A 294 2.74 4.16 -19.03
N THR A 295 2.86 4.47 -20.32
CA THR A 295 2.05 5.50 -20.99
C THR A 295 0.56 5.18 -20.90
N GLN A 296 0.17 3.94 -21.19
CA GLN A 296 -1.22 3.49 -21.11
C GLN A 296 -1.79 3.62 -19.69
N ALA A 297 -1.04 3.20 -18.67
CA ALA A 297 -1.47 3.32 -17.28
C ALA A 297 -1.64 4.78 -16.85
N ARG A 298 -0.70 5.64 -17.22
CA ARG A 298 -0.77 7.09 -16.94
C ARG A 298 -1.93 7.78 -17.64
N GLN A 299 -2.23 7.39 -18.89
CA GLN A 299 -3.39 7.89 -19.62
C GLN A 299 -4.72 7.49 -18.95
N ALA A 300 -4.75 6.35 -18.26
CA ALA A 300 -5.87 5.95 -17.41
C ALA A 300 -5.91 6.65 -16.04
N GLY A 301 -4.95 7.56 -15.75
CA GLY A 301 -4.85 8.27 -14.49
C GLY A 301 -4.18 7.46 -13.36
N VAL A 302 -3.57 6.32 -13.68
CA VAL A 302 -2.92 5.42 -12.71
C VAL A 302 -1.43 5.73 -12.63
N LYS A 303 -0.92 5.93 -11.41
CA LYS A 303 0.51 6.17 -11.18
C LYS A 303 1.31 4.87 -11.28
N VAL A 304 2.56 4.91 -11.74
CA VAL A 304 3.37 3.71 -11.96
C VAL A 304 4.69 3.74 -11.20
N TRP A 305 4.92 2.72 -10.37
CA TRP A 305 6.21 2.45 -9.74
C TRP A 305 6.89 1.23 -10.38
N LEU A 306 8.20 1.31 -10.60
CA LEU A 306 9.00 0.16 -11.05
C LEU A 306 9.79 -0.46 -9.90
N SER A 307 9.73 -1.78 -9.76
CA SER A 307 10.63 -2.54 -8.90
C SER A 307 11.94 -2.89 -9.63
N GLY A 308 12.99 -3.21 -8.87
CA GLY A 308 14.29 -3.66 -9.42
C GLY A 308 15.25 -2.55 -9.85
N ALA A 309 14.97 -1.29 -9.47
CA ALA A 309 15.82 -0.13 -9.76
C ALA A 309 16.74 0.19 -8.56
N SER A 310 17.77 -0.63 -8.36
CA SER A 310 18.75 -0.48 -7.27
C SER A 310 20.06 0.20 -7.68
N THR A 311 20.22 0.55 -8.96
CA THR A 311 21.41 1.23 -9.50
C THR A 311 21.02 2.52 -10.21
N SER A 312 21.92 3.51 -10.25
CA SER A 312 21.68 4.80 -10.92
C SER A 312 21.20 4.62 -12.35
N ASP A 313 21.86 3.78 -13.15
CA ASP A 313 21.45 3.52 -14.55
C ASP A 313 20.02 2.97 -14.67
N ARG A 314 19.61 2.11 -13.73
CA ARG A 314 18.26 1.54 -13.73
C ARG A 314 17.21 2.55 -13.25
N ILE A 315 17.57 3.43 -12.32
CA ILE A 315 16.73 4.55 -11.89
C ILE A 315 16.55 5.53 -13.05
N ASP A 316 17.62 5.90 -13.73
CA ASP A 316 17.59 6.79 -14.90
C ASP A 316 16.74 6.18 -16.03
N LEU A 317 16.88 4.88 -16.28
CA LEU A 317 16.03 4.17 -17.23
C LEU A 317 14.55 4.20 -16.81
N ALA A 318 14.24 3.92 -15.54
CA ALA A 318 12.86 3.99 -15.03
C ALA A 318 12.24 5.38 -15.25
N MET A 319 13.02 6.43 -14.99
CA MET A 319 12.59 7.82 -15.19
C MET A 319 12.48 8.17 -16.67
N ALA A 320 13.39 7.74 -17.53
CA ALA A 320 13.30 7.96 -18.98
C ALA A 320 12.05 7.28 -19.58
N LEU A 321 11.62 6.16 -19.01
CA LEU A 321 10.44 5.41 -19.44
C LEU A 321 9.09 6.02 -18.99
N GLY A 322 9.11 7.07 -18.18
CA GLY A 322 7.88 7.74 -17.75
C GLY A 322 7.37 7.36 -16.36
N ALA A 323 8.04 6.47 -15.61
CA ALA A 323 7.55 5.99 -14.31
C ALA A 323 7.39 7.13 -13.28
N ASP A 324 6.35 7.08 -12.45
CA ASP A 324 6.11 8.05 -11.38
C ASP A 324 7.06 7.89 -10.19
N GLY A 325 7.71 6.72 -10.09
CA GLY A 325 8.64 6.41 -9.04
C GLY A 325 9.28 5.03 -9.21
N TRP A 326 10.11 4.66 -8.24
CA TRP A 326 10.70 3.33 -8.16
C TRP A 326 10.67 2.79 -6.74
N LEU A 327 10.83 1.48 -6.62
CA LEU A 327 10.99 0.78 -5.35
C LEU A 327 12.47 0.48 -5.14
N ASP A 328 13.00 0.93 -4.00
CA ASP A 328 14.32 0.57 -3.52
C ASP A 328 14.21 -0.51 -2.43
N GLU A 329 14.59 -1.74 -2.79
CA GLU A 329 14.58 -2.91 -1.92
C GLU A 329 15.87 -3.04 -1.09
N ALA A 330 16.90 -2.22 -1.36
CA ALA A 330 18.15 -2.21 -0.60
C ALA A 330 17.99 -1.52 0.76
N VAL A 331 17.03 -0.58 0.87
CA VAL A 331 16.60 0.04 2.13
C VAL A 331 15.74 -0.95 2.94
N SER A 332 16.21 -2.19 3.10
CA SER A 332 15.53 -3.27 3.82
C SER A 332 16.18 -3.59 5.17
N ALA A 333 17.30 -2.95 5.51
CA ALA A 333 18.02 -3.18 6.75
C ALA A 333 18.15 -1.85 7.51
N ASP A 334 17.30 -1.67 8.52
CA ASP A 334 17.68 -1.14 9.84
C ASP A 334 16.41 -0.96 10.68
N LEU A 335 16.05 -2.05 11.37
CA LEU A 335 15.41 -1.97 12.69
C LEU A 335 16.46 -1.93 13.81
N ALA A 336 17.74 -1.72 13.48
CA ALA A 336 18.72 -1.28 14.46
C ALA A 336 18.49 0.21 14.73
N LEU A 337 17.81 0.52 15.83
CA LEU A 337 17.93 1.83 16.47
C LEU A 337 19.39 2.01 16.94
N PRO A 338 19.88 3.27 17.04
CA PRO A 338 21.30 3.57 17.17
C PRO A 338 21.93 2.89 18.38
N ASP A 339 23.18 2.48 18.18
CA ASP A 339 24.12 1.95 19.16
C ASP A 339 23.93 2.63 20.52
N THR A 340 23.29 1.93 21.47
CA THR A 340 23.26 2.38 22.85
C THR A 340 24.68 2.29 23.36
N GLY A 341 25.37 3.42 23.35
CA GLY A 341 26.76 3.54 23.71
C GLY A 341 27.09 2.80 25.00
N THR A 342 27.75 1.66 24.86
CA THR A 342 28.74 1.23 25.83
C THR A 342 30.02 1.94 25.48
N ALA A 343 30.19 3.14 26.03
CA ALA A 343 31.50 3.72 26.22
C ALA A 343 32.30 2.76 27.11
N GLY A 344 32.97 1.80 26.48
CA GLY A 344 34.05 1.04 27.10
C GLY A 344 35.16 2.03 27.43
N LEU A 345 35.27 2.38 28.71
CA LEU A 345 36.45 3.03 29.27
C LEU A 345 37.69 2.22 28.86
N PRO A 346 38.77 2.86 28.38
CA PRO A 346 40.00 2.15 28.09
C PRO A 346 40.64 1.73 29.42
N LEU A 347 40.70 0.42 29.67
CA LEU A 347 41.56 -0.13 30.71
C LEU A 347 43.01 0.00 30.21
N ALA A 348 43.65 1.10 30.58
CA ALA A 348 45.08 1.29 30.41
C ALA A 348 45.81 0.38 31.41
N ALA A 349 46.83 -0.31 30.90
CA ALA A 349 47.92 -1.00 31.58
C ALA A 349 48.06 -0.83 33.10
N ARG A 350 47.98 -1.94 33.84
CA ARG A 350 49.09 -2.50 34.63
C ARG A 350 48.75 -3.89 35.16
#